data_AF-A0A6B1KUE6-F1
#
_entry.id   AF-A0A6B1KUE6-F1
#
_cell.length_a   1.000
_cell.length_b   1.000
_cell.length_c   1.000
_cell.angle_alpha   90.00
_cell.angle_beta   90.00
_cell.angle_gamma   90.00
#
_symmetry.space_group_name_H-M   'P 1'
#
loop_
_entity.id
_entity.type
_entity.pdbx_description
1 polymer ?
#
loop_
_entity_poly.entity_id
_entity_poly.type
_entity_poly.pdbx_seq_one_letter_code
_entity_poly.pdbx_strand_id
1 'polypeptide(L)'
;MTPGEDGAKRAVHGRLVKVLTHRRDDRGMTLEGFASRCVRRGEVHELVTTDHTETSGGARIDRVGFLGFVEIGCAGVIDRGDEVWAGGRMVGTVLGFDACHFPNHYNILITAPERLTGPQLGLAPEAEVRFEQRAHVPPLP
;
A
#
# COMPACT_ATOMS: atom_id res chain seq x y z
N MET A 1 4.82 8.90 8.83
CA MET A 1 4.55 10.21 9.45
C MET A 1 5.84 10.83 9.96
N THR A 2 6.20 11.99 9.42
CA THR A 2 7.25 12.83 10.02
C THR A 2 6.54 13.80 10.97
N PRO A 3 6.77 13.71 12.30
CA PRO A 3 6.05 14.56 13.25
C PRO A 3 6.27 16.06 12.96
N GLY A 4 5.19 16.81 12.80
CA GLY A 4 5.22 18.27 12.60
C GLY A 4 5.29 18.75 11.14
N GLU A 5 5.47 17.85 10.17
CA GLU A 5 5.49 18.19 8.74
C GLU A 5 4.20 17.81 8.00
N ASP A 6 3.52 16.74 8.45
CA ASP A 6 2.34 16.20 7.77
C ASP A 6 1.05 16.92 8.20
N GLY A 7 0.32 17.45 7.21
CA GLY A 7 -1.01 18.04 7.38
C GLY A 7 -2.15 17.07 7.02
N ALA A 8 -3.38 17.56 7.06
CA ALA A 8 -4.54 16.81 6.58
C ALA A 8 -4.43 16.57 5.07
N LYS A 9 -4.79 15.36 4.62
CA LYS A 9 -4.87 15.03 3.21
C LYS A 9 -6.17 14.33 2.86
N ARG A 10 -6.51 14.34 1.57
CA ARG A 10 -7.63 13.55 1.04
C ARG A 10 -7.26 12.06 1.02
N ALA A 11 -8.26 11.20 1.18
CA ALA A 11 -8.12 9.79 0.85
C ALA A 11 -7.86 9.61 -0.67
N VAL A 12 -6.93 8.71 -1.00
CA VAL A 12 -6.74 8.22 -2.38
C VAL A 12 -7.58 6.96 -2.54
N HIS A 13 -8.37 6.87 -3.60
CA HIS A 13 -9.19 5.69 -3.88
C HIS A 13 -8.96 5.17 -5.29
N GLY A 14 -9.25 3.90 -5.49
CA GLY A 14 -9.09 3.20 -6.76
C GLY A 14 -9.90 1.91 -6.83
N ARG A 15 -9.75 1.18 -7.94
CA ARG A 15 -10.38 -0.12 -8.14
C ARG A 15 -9.36 -1.15 -8.59
N LEU A 16 -9.51 -2.39 -8.13
CA LEU A 16 -8.67 -3.48 -8.60
C LEU A 16 -8.95 -3.76 -10.09
N VAL A 17 -7.89 -3.74 -10.89
CA VAL A 17 -7.94 -4.12 -12.32
C VAL A 17 -7.46 -5.56 -12.54
N LYS A 18 -6.77 -6.14 -11.55
CA LYS A 18 -6.32 -7.53 -11.57
C LYS A 18 -6.17 -8.04 -10.13
N VAL A 19 -6.60 -9.27 -9.88
CA VAL A 19 -6.41 -9.95 -8.60
C VAL A 19 -5.22 -10.90 -8.70
N LEU A 20 -4.38 -10.93 -7.67
CA LEU A 20 -3.23 -11.83 -7.58
C LEU A 20 -3.45 -12.86 -6.45
N THR A 21 -2.91 -14.06 -6.66
CA THR A 21 -3.28 -15.25 -5.87
C THR A 21 -2.09 -15.91 -5.18
N HIS A 22 -0.90 -15.33 -5.25
CA HIS A 22 0.34 -15.99 -4.85
C HIS A 22 1.09 -15.25 -3.74
N ARG A 23 2.01 -15.97 -3.10
CA ARG A 23 2.97 -15.47 -2.10
C ARG A 23 4.39 -15.77 -2.57
N ARG A 24 5.37 -15.08 -2.01
CA ARG A 24 6.79 -15.39 -2.16
C ARG A 24 7.55 -15.15 -0.86
N ASP A 25 8.63 -15.89 -0.66
CA ASP A 25 9.52 -15.79 0.51
C ASP A 25 10.91 -15.26 0.15
N ASP A 26 11.14 -14.96 -1.13
CA ASP A 26 12.42 -14.60 -1.73
C ASP A 26 12.26 -13.47 -2.78
N ARG A 27 11.25 -12.61 -2.60
CA ARG A 27 10.85 -11.65 -3.63
C ARG A 27 11.92 -10.59 -3.94
N GLY A 28 12.78 -10.25 -2.97
CA GLY A 28 13.89 -9.32 -3.13
C GLY A 28 13.49 -7.87 -3.44
N MET A 29 12.37 -7.38 -2.92
CA MET A 29 12.02 -5.96 -3.05
C MET A 29 12.91 -5.10 -2.16
N THR A 30 13.13 -3.84 -2.55
CA THR A 30 13.94 -2.87 -1.81
C THR A 30 13.07 -1.67 -1.45
N LEU A 31 12.90 -1.42 -0.16
CA LEU A 31 12.13 -0.27 0.32
C LEU A 31 12.82 1.03 -0.07
N GLU A 32 12.12 1.92 -0.76
CA GLU A 32 12.61 3.24 -1.08
C GLU A 32 12.77 4.13 0.17
N GLY A 33 13.73 5.07 0.12
CA GLY A 33 13.96 6.01 1.23
C GLY A 33 12.87 7.06 1.42
N PHE A 34 12.03 7.28 0.41
CA PHE A 34 10.96 8.28 0.47
C PHE A 34 9.74 7.75 1.21
N ALA A 35 9.13 8.61 2.04
CA ALA A 35 7.96 8.24 2.83
C ALA A 35 6.63 8.31 2.05
N SER A 36 6.62 8.93 0.87
CA SER A 36 5.39 9.21 0.13
C SER A 36 5.56 9.14 -1.39
N ARG A 37 4.43 8.97 -2.08
CA ARG A 37 4.33 9.07 -3.54
C ARG A 37 3.09 9.87 -3.91
N CYS A 38 3.29 10.89 -4.75
CA CYS A 38 2.19 11.48 -5.50
C CYS A 38 1.71 10.48 -6.54
N VAL A 39 0.39 10.33 -6.65
CA VAL A 39 -0.24 9.49 -7.66
C VAL A 39 -1.24 10.30 -8.47
N ARG A 40 -1.45 9.92 -9.73
CA ARG A 40 -2.40 10.54 -10.66
C ARG A 40 -3.55 9.59 -10.94
N ARG A 41 -4.71 10.16 -11.26
CA ARG A 41 -5.84 9.38 -11.78
C ARG A 41 -5.40 8.60 -13.04
N GLY A 42 -5.74 7.32 -13.08
CA GLY A 42 -5.43 6.40 -14.17
C GLY A 42 -4.08 5.69 -14.05
N GLU A 43 -3.24 6.04 -13.07
CA GLU A 43 -2.03 5.25 -12.79
C GLU A 43 -2.43 3.88 -12.22
N VAL A 44 -1.65 2.84 -12.55
CA VAL A 44 -1.88 1.47 -12.08
C VAL A 44 -0.71 1.03 -11.22
N HIS A 45 -0.97 0.52 -10.01
CA HIS A 45 0.06 0.10 -9.05
C HIS A 45 -0.21 -1.29 -8.45
N GLU A 46 0.86 -2.03 -8.11
CA GLU A 46 0.75 -3.36 -7.50
C GLU A 46 0.64 -3.24 -5.97
N LEU A 47 -0.31 -3.96 -5.36
CA LEU A 47 -0.54 -4.00 -3.92
C LEU A 47 0.03 -5.28 -3.32
N VAL A 48 0.95 -5.12 -2.37
CA VAL A 48 1.76 -6.20 -1.83
C VAL A 48 1.73 -6.15 -0.32
N THR A 49 1.24 -7.20 0.32
CA THR A 49 1.29 -7.33 1.78
C THR A 49 2.60 -7.96 2.22
N THR A 50 3.09 -7.57 3.40
CA THR A 50 4.28 -8.14 4.03
C THR A 50 4.11 -8.13 5.55
N ASP A 51 4.80 -9.03 6.23
CA ASP A 51 4.92 -9.07 7.69
C ASP A 51 6.18 -8.34 8.19
N HIS A 52 6.94 -7.74 7.29
CA HIS A 52 8.08 -6.87 7.59
C HIS A 52 7.62 -5.53 8.18
N THR A 53 8.45 -4.95 9.07
CA THR A 53 8.14 -3.70 9.77
C THR A 53 9.26 -2.66 9.67
N GLU A 54 10.37 -3.02 9.04
CA GLU A 54 11.52 -2.14 8.82
C GLU A 54 11.14 -0.99 7.89
N THR A 55 11.50 0.23 8.28
CA THR A 55 11.13 1.46 7.54
C THR A 55 12.34 2.20 6.95
N SER A 56 13.54 1.66 7.16
CA SER A 56 14.78 2.22 6.63
C SER A 56 14.84 2.06 5.11
N GLY A 57 15.18 3.13 4.40
CA GLY A 57 15.46 3.04 2.96
C GLY A 57 16.58 2.03 2.68
N GLY A 58 16.41 1.22 1.64
CA GLY A 58 17.30 0.12 1.30
C GLY A 58 17.00 -1.20 2.01
N ALA A 59 16.03 -1.24 2.94
CA ALA A 59 15.63 -2.48 3.58
C ALA A 59 15.10 -3.50 2.56
N ARG A 60 15.54 -4.76 2.70
CA ARG A 60 15.12 -5.86 1.84
C ARG A 60 13.81 -6.46 2.34
N ILE A 61 12.85 -6.61 1.43
CA ILE A 61 11.51 -7.15 1.69
C ILE A 61 11.32 -8.39 0.81
N ASP A 62 11.37 -9.56 1.44
CA ASP A 62 11.32 -10.85 0.73
C ASP A 62 9.98 -11.56 0.89
N ARG A 63 9.43 -11.58 2.11
CA ARG A 63 8.22 -12.32 2.43
C ARG A 63 7.00 -11.48 2.12
N VAL A 64 6.30 -11.84 1.05
CA VAL A 64 5.18 -11.06 0.53
C VAL A 64 3.96 -11.90 0.14
N GLY A 65 2.79 -11.28 0.16
CA GLY A 65 1.55 -11.76 -0.45
C GLY A 65 1.01 -10.71 -1.43
N PHE A 66 0.50 -11.14 -2.57
CA PHE A 66 0.07 -10.21 -3.62
C PHE A 66 -1.45 -10.09 -3.65
N LEU A 67 -1.97 -8.87 -3.51
CA LEU A 67 -3.42 -8.63 -3.57
C LEU A 67 -3.90 -8.46 -5.01
N GLY A 68 -3.21 -7.62 -5.78
CA GLY A 68 -3.68 -7.20 -7.08
C GLY A 68 -3.03 -5.93 -7.60
N PHE A 69 -3.48 -5.50 -8.78
CA PHE A 69 -3.18 -4.18 -9.32
C PHE A 69 -4.39 -3.28 -9.13
N VAL A 70 -4.16 -2.04 -8.72
CA VAL A 70 -5.19 -1.01 -8.53
C VAL A 70 -5.01 0.11 -9.55
N GLU A 71 -6.08 0.50 -10.23
CA GLU A 71 -6.15 1.77 -10.97
C GLU A 71 -6.56 2.89 -10.00
N ILE A 72 -5.74 3.93 -9.92
CA ILE A 72 -5.98 5.10 -9.09
C ILE A 72 -7.14 5.92 -9.67
N GLY A 73 -8.22 6.05 -8.91
CA GLY A 73 -9.42 6.79 -9.31
C GLY A 73 -9.32 8.31 -9.12
N CYS A 74 -8.40 8.76 -8.26
CA CYS A 74 -8.19 10.19 -8.01
C CYS A 74 -6.73 10.52 -7.68
N ALA A 75 -6.27 11.70 -8.11
CA ALA A 75 -4.93 12.16 -7.78
C ALA A 75 -4.80 12.52 -6.29
N GLY A 76 -3.62 12.29 -5.71
CA GLY A 76 -3.33 12.57 -4.31
C GLY A 76 -1.93 12.12 -3.89
N VAL A 77 -1.73 11.99 -2.58
CA VAL A 77 -0.47 11.53 -1.98
C VAL A 77 -0.77 10.28 -1.16
N ILE A 78 -0.05 9.20 -1.42
CA ILE A 78 -0.03 8.00 -0.57
C ILE A 78 1.17 8.12 0.35
N ASP A 79 0.94 8.05 1.66
CA ASP A 79 1.97 8.19 2.69
C ASP A 79 2.20 6.88 3.41
N ARG A 80 3.43 6.68 3.84
CA ARG A 80 3.77 5.66 4.83
C ARG A 80 2.95 5.88 6.10
N GLY A 81 2.22 4.84 6.49
CA GLY A 81 1.30 4.84 7.62
C GLY A 81 -0.16 5.05 7.24
N ASP A 82 -0.48 5.33 5.97
CA ASP A 82 -1.87 5.29 5.50
C ASP A 82 -2.47 3.93 5.75
N GLU A 83 -3.70 3.94 6.24
CA GLU A 83 -4.53 2.75 6.32
C GLU A 83 -4.96 2.31 4.93
N VAL A 84 -4.82 1.02 4.65
CA VAL A 84 -5.19 0.43 3.37
C VAL A 84 -6.42 -0.43 3.53
N TRP A 85 -7.49 -0.03 2.86
CA TRP A 85 -8.77 -0.74 2.84
C TRP A 85 -8.98 -1.36 1.46
N ALA A 86 -9.44 -2.60 1.42
CA ALA A 86 -9.79 -3.29 0.17
C ALA A 86 -11.08 -4.11 0.36
N GLY A 87 -12.05 -3.94 -0.54
CA GLY A 87 -13.33 -4.64 -0.44
C GLY A 87 -14.07 -4.40 0.88
N GLY A 88 -13.96 -3.20 1.45
CA GLY A 88 -14.56 -2.82 2.74
C GLY A 88 -13.85 -3.37 3.98
N ARG A 89 -12.69 -4.02 3.83
CA ARG A 89 -11.90 -4.58 4.94
C ARG A 89 -10.58 -3.83 5.09
N MET A 90 -10.20 -3.51 6.33
CA MET A 90 -8.84 -3.03 6.64
C MET A 90 -7.85 -4.15 6.37
N VAL A 91 -6.83 -3.88 5.56
CA VAL A 91 -5.76 -4.84 5.24
C VAL A 91 -4.54 -4.62 6.13
N GLY A 92 -4.15 -3.35 6.33
CA GLY A 92 -2.91 -2.99 7.02
C GLY A 92 -2.57 -1.52 6.79
N THR A 93 -1.29 -1.17 6.89
CA THR A 93 -0.82 0.20 6.61
C THR A 93 0.27 0.22 5.56
N VAL A 94 0.38 1.31 4.82
CA VAL A 94 1.46 1.50 3.84
C VAL A 94 2.81 1.51 4.57
N LEU A 95 3.66 0.53 4.29
CA LEU A 95 5.04 0.46 4.74
C LEU A 95 5.94 1.37 3.90
N GLY A 96 5.65 1.45 2.60
CA GLY A 96 6.34 2.31 1.64
C GLY A 96 6.25 1.74 0.24
N PHE A 97 7.29 1.96 -0.56
CA PHE A 97 7.26 1.70 -1.99
C PHE A 97 8.53 0.97 -2.43
N ASP A 98 8.41 0.13 -3.44
CA ASP A 98 9.53 -0.39 -4.21
C ASP A 98 9.32 -0.01 -5.69
N ALA A 99 10.41 0.41 -6.34
CA ALA A 99 10.41 0.95 -7.69
C ALA A 99 11.01 0.00 -8.73
N CYS A 100 11.11 -1.31 -8.45
CA CYS A 100 11.80 -2.25 -9.35
C CYS A 100 11.17 -2.35 -10.74
N HIS A 101 9.90 -1.95 -10.88
CA HIS A 101 9.17 -1.89 -12.15
C HIS A 101 8.86 -0.46 -12.63
N PHE A 102 9.36 0.58 -11.96
CA PHE A 102 9.14 1.96 -12.41
C PHE A 102 9.79 2.18 -13.80
N PRO A 103 9.15 2.89 -14.76
CA PRO A 103 7.94 3.71 -14.64
C PRO A 103 6.61 2.99 -14.90
N ASN A 104 6.61 1.66 -15.05
CA ASN A 104 5.36 0.91 -15.28
C ASN A 104 4.44 1.01 -14.06
N HIS A 105 4.93 0.60 -12.90
CA HIS A 105 4.22 0.74 -11.63
C HIS A 105 5.17 0.72 -10.44
N TYR A 106 4.71 1.24 -9.31
CA TYR A 106 5.29 0.94 -8.00
C TYR A 106 4.69 -0.35 -7.43
N ASN A 107 5.49 -1.03 -6.62
CA ASN A 107 4.98 -1.97 -5.62
C ASN A 107 4.66 -1.15 -4.37
N ILE A 108 3.38 -1.03 -4.02
CA ILE A 108 2.95 -0.40 -2.78
C ILE A 108 2.96 -1.48 -1.70
N LEU A 109 3.90 -1.37 -0.77
CA LEU A 109 4.13 -2.32 0.29
C LEU A 109 3.21 -2.00 1.48
N ILE A 110 2.49 -3.00 1.95
CA ILE A 110 1.48 -2.90 3.01
C ILE A 110 1.93 -3.81 4.15
N THR A 111 2.27 -3.24 5.30
CA THR A 111 2.55 -4.04 6.50
C THR A 111 1.24 -4.56 7.09
N ALA A 112 1.18 -5.86 7.33
CA ALA A 112 0.04 -6.54 7.94
C ALA A 112 0.55 -7.76 8.75
N PRO A 113 -0.20 -8.23 9.77
CA PRO A 113 0.19 -9.43 10.52
C PRO A 113 0.31 -10.68 9.65
N GLU A 114 -0.43 -10.73 8.54
CA GLU A 114 -0.42 -11.84 7.59
C GLU A 114 -0.15 -11.36 6.17
N ARG A 115 0.56 -12.20 5.40
CA ARG A 115 0.85 -11.99 3.97
C ARG A 115 -0.36 -12.39 3.12
N LEU A 116 -1.40 -11.58 3.16
CA LEU A 116 -2.67 -11.82 2.49
C LEU A 116 -2.54 -11.76 0.96
N THR A 117 -3.38 -12.55 0.28
CA THR A 117 -3.57 -12.52 -1.17
C THR A 117 -4.99 -12.08 -1.51
N GLY A 118 -5.23 -11.75 -2.78
CA GLY A 118 -6.56 -11.33 -3.24
C GLY A 118 -7.70 -12.30 -2.87
N PRO A 119 -7.59 -13.61 -3.18
CA PRO A 119 -8.62 -14.59 -2.84
C PRO A 119 -8.87 -14.74 -1.33
N GLN A 120 -7.84 -14.62 -0.49
CA GLN A 120 -8.00 -14.71 0.98
C GLN A 120 -8.84 -13.56 1.55
N LEU A 121 -8.86 -12.44 0.85
CA LEU A 121 -9.71 -11.29 1.17
C LEU A 121 -11.05 -11.31 0.44
N GLY A 122 -11.30 -12.27 -0.45
CA GLY A 122 -12.50 -12.32 -1.29
C GLY A 122 -12.51 -11.23 -2.37
N LEU A 123 -11.34 -10.73 -2.78
CA LEU A 123 -11.24 -9.64 -3.75
C LEU A 123 -11.54 -10.14 -5.17
N ALA A 124 -12.21 -9.28 -5.93
CA ALA A 124 -12.51 -9.43 -7.34
C ALA A 124 -12.05 -8.16 -8.08
N PRO A 125 -11.93 -8.19 -9.42
CA PRO A 125 -11.86 -6.96 -10.20
C PRO A 125 -13.00 -6.00 -9.83
N GLU A 126 -12.76 -4.71 -9.96
CA GLU A 126 -13.63 -3.61 -9.53
C GLU A 126 -13.80 -3.44 -8.02
N ALA A 127 -13.23 -4.34 -7.20
CA ALA A 127 -13.23 -4.15 -5.75
C ALA A 127 -12.53 -2.83 -5.40
N GLU A 128 -13.17 -2.06 -4.53
CA GLU A 128 -12.70 -0.75 -4.13
C GLU A 128 -11.45 -0.88 -3.24
N VAL A 129 -10.49 0.02 -3.45
CA VAL A 129 -9.31 0.21 -2.62
C VAL A 129 -9.25 1.66 -2.14
N ARG A 130 -8.93 1.89 -0.87
CA ARG A 130 -8.70 3.22 -0.30
C ARG A 130 -7.41 3.27 0.51
N PHE A 131 -6.71 4.39 0.39
CA PHE A 131 -5.58 4.80 1.22
C PHE A 131 -6.04 6.01 2.02
N GLU A 132 -6.13 5.85 3.34
CA GLU A 132 -6.67 6.87 4.24
C GLU A 132 -5.63 7.26 5.28
N GLN A 133 -5.49 8.57 5.51
CA GLN A 133 -4.65 9.05 6.61
C GLN A 133 -5.26 8.54 7.92
N ARG A 134 -4.46 7.83 8.72
CA ARG A 134 -4.91 7.38 10.03
C ARG A 134 -5.38 8.56 10.84
N ALA A 135 -6.62 8.52 11.33
CA ALA A 135 -7.16 9.58 12.16
C ALA A 135 -6.24 9.80 13.36
N HIS A 136 -5.74 11.03 13.53
CA HIS A 136 -5.06 11.39 14.76
C HIS A 136 -6.10 11.33 15.88
N VAL A 137 -6.03 10.29 16.71
CA VAL A 137 -6.76 10.26 17.98
C VAL A 137 -5.89 11.03 18.97
N PRO A 138 -6.24 12.27 19.34
CA PRO A 138 -5.50 12.95 20.40
C PRO A 138 -5.56 12.11 21.67
N PRO A 139 -4.48 12.06 22.48
CA PRO A 139 -4.53 11.38 23.76
C PRO A 139 -5.69 11.94 24.59
N LEU A 140 -6.44 11.07 25.26
CA LEU A 140 -7.45 11.50 26.22
C LEU A 140 -6.77 12.36 27.30
N PRO A 141 -7.44 13.43 27.78
CA PRO A 141 -6.89 14.35 28.76
C PRO A 141 -6.53 13.66 30.08
#